data_AF-A0A726TTY2-F1
#
_entry.id   AF-A0A726TTY2-F1
#
_cell.length_a   1.000
_cell.length_b   1.000
_cell.length_c   1.000
_cell.angle_alpha   90.00
_cell.angle_beta   90.00
_cell.angle_gamma   90.00
#
_symmetry.space_group_name_H-M   'P 1'
#
loop_
_entity.id
_entity.type
_entity.pdbx_description
1 polymer ?
#
loop_
_entity_poly.entity_id
_entity_poly.type
_entity_poly.pdbx_seq_one_letter_code
_entity_poly.pdbx_strand_id
1 'polypeptide(L)'
;IIIPDGTPCEIQIRTLLQHAYAEVSHDSVYKCKAKPSSEIKRRMARTIALMESTDELFLLAKNELNKSNEKIEQWATYSISMCHKINPSYDEKIKDKILYHIINVYFDVLTDQLIEKYATYFEDNEDYEQYFTERLSSDYISGFYIKQSAAIIFCLFMAEKRTQIFKSKWPFSENDLNEIMLIMGKQ
;
A
#
# COMPACT_ATOMS: atom_id res chain seq x y z
N ILE A 1 18.26 22.27 -35.62
CA ILE A 1 17.25 23.33 -35.38
C ILE A 1 17.72 24.10 -34.16
N ILE A 2 18.00 25.40 -34.29
CA ILE A 2 18.37 26.28 -33.16
C ILE A 2 17.09 27.00 -32.74
N ILE A 3 16.60 26.77 -31.52
CA ILE A 3 15.43 27.47 -30.97
C ILE A 3 15.93 28.71 -30.21
N PRO A 4 15.53 29.93 -30.59
CA PRO A 4 15.98 31.17 -29.93
C PRO A 4 15.63 31.22 -28.44
N ASP A 5 16.49 31.89 -27.66
CA ASP A 5 16.19 32.21 -26.27
C ASP A 5 14.94 33.12 -26.18
N GLY A 6 14.07 32.85 -25.21
CA GLY A 6 12.78 33.53 -25.05
C GLY A 6 11.67 33.09 -26.01
N THR A 7 11.82 31.98 -26.74
CA THR A 7 10.74 31.44 -27.59
C THR A 7 9.53 31.02 -26.74
N PRO A 8 8.31 31.52 -27.01
CA PRO A 8 7.10 31.11 -26.30
C PRO A 8 6.79 29.63 -26.53
N CYS A 9 6.44 28.91 -25.46
CA CYS A 9 6.06 27.50 -25.50
C CYS A 9 4.66 27.32 -24.89
N GLU A 10 3.82 26.51 -25.54
CA GLU A 10 2.54 26.07 -24.97
C GLU A 10 2.73 24.77 -24.19
N ILE A 11 2.28 24.74 -22.93
CA ILE A 11 2.27 23.53 -22.10
C ILE A 11 0.81 23.10 -21.91
N GLN A 12 0.49 21.89 -22.36
CA GLN A 12 -0.83 21.28 -22.19
C GLN A 12 -0.77 20.15 -21.17
N ILE A 13 -1.59 20.23 -20.13
CA ILE A 13 -1.80 19.15 -19.14
C ILE A 13 -3.15 18.51 -19.44
N ARG A 14 -3.16 17.22 -19.75
CA ARG A 14 -4.35 16.45 -20.11
C ARG A 14 -4.33 15.08 -19.46
N THR A 15 -5.50 14.55 -19.11
CA THR A 15 -5.64 13.11 -18.81
C THR A 15 -5.36 12.29 -20.08
N LEU A 16 -5.07 10.99 -19.90
CA LEU A 16 -4.88 10.07 -21.03
C LEU A 16 -6.14 10.05 -21.92
N LEU A 17 -7.32 10.07 -21.30
CA LEU A 17 -8.60 10.09 -22.01
C LEU A 17 -8.78 11.42 -22.77
N GLN A 18 -8.52 12.56 -22.14
CA GLN A 18 -8.58 13.86 -22.81
C GLN A 18 -7.62 13.94 -24.01
N HIS A 19 -6.43 13.36 -23.91
CA HIS A 19 -5.49 13.28 -25.03
C HIS A 19 -6.07 12.45 -26.20
N ALA A 20 -6.56 11.24 -25.90
CA ALA A 20 -7.18 10.37 -26.91
C ALA A 20 -8.39 11.02 -27.58
N TYR A 21 -9.25 11.70 -26.81
CA TYR A 21 -10.38 12.45 -27.37
C TYR A 21 -9.92 13.61 -28.26
N ALA A 22 -8.91 14.37 -27.82
CA ALA A 22 -8.38 15.49 -28.59
C ALA A 22 -7.79 15.03 -29.93
N GLU A 23 -7.06 13.92 -29.94
CA GLU A 23 -6.51 13.33 -31.16
C GLU A 23 -7.63 12.96 -32.15
N VAL A 24 -8.66 12.24 -31.68
CA VAL A 24 -9.78 11.82 -32.53
C VAL A 24 -10.63 13.01 -33.01
N SER A 25 -10.93 13.96 -32.13
CA SER A 25 -11.83 15.09 -32.44
C SER A 25 -11.19 16.17 -33.29
N HIS A 26 -9.89 16.41 -33.13
CA HIS A 26 -9.14 17.39 -33.90
C HIS A 26 -9.18 17.06 -35.40
N ASP A 27 -8.97 15.81 -35.77
CA ASP A 27 -8.95 15.39 -37.18
C ASP A 27 -10.37 15.19 -37.73
N SER A 28 -11.28 14.65 -36.91
CA SER A 28 -12.63 14.25 -37.37
C SER A 28 -13.63 15.41 -37.43
N VAL A 29 -13.49 16.44 -36.59
CA VAL A 29 -14.49 17.51 -36.42
C VAL A 29 -13.91 18.89 -36.73
N TYR A 30 -12.67 19.17 -36.32
CA TYR A 30 -12.10 20.51 -36.44
C TYR A 30 -11.43 20.76 -37.80
N LYS A 31 -10.74 19.75 -38.37
CA LYS A 31 -10.11 19.82 -39.70
C LYS A 31 -10.88 19.11 -40.82
N CYS A 32 -12.14 18.75 -40.57
CA CYS A 32 -12.96 18.06 -41.57
C CYS A 32 -13.24 18.97 -42.79
N LYS A 33 -13.02 18.46 -44.01
CA LYS A 33 -13.30 19.19 -45.26
C LYS A 33 -14.79 19.51 -45.45
N ALA A 34 -15.67 18.73 -44.81
CA ALA A 34 -17.11 18.93 -44.82
C ALA A 34 -17.59 19.38 -43.43
N LYS A 35 -18.61 20.26 -43.38
CA LYS A 35 -19.17 20.75 -42.11
C LYS A 35 -19.87 19.61 -41.36
N PRO A 36 -19.46 19.26 -40.12
CA PRO A 36 -20.07 18.15 -39.40
C PRO A 36 -21.54 18.44 -39.06
N SER A 37 -22.39 17.43 -39.25
CA SER A 37 -23.83 17.51 -38.97
C SER A 37 -24.11 17.73 -37.48
N SER A 38 -25.31 18.21 -37.15
CA SER A 38 -25.76 18.36 -35.76
C SER A 38 -25.74 17.03 -34.99
N GLU A 39 -26.01 15.92 -35.68
CA GLU A 39 -25.94 14.59 -35.10
C GLU A 39 -24.51 14.17 -34.75
N ILE A 40 -23.53 14.43 -35.61
CA ILE A 40 -22.11 14.12 -35.34
C ILE A 40 -21.64 14.92 -34.12
N LYS A 41 -21.94 16.21 -34.07
CA LYS A 41 -21.61 17.06 -32.91
C LYS A 41 -22.23 16.54 -31.62
N ARG A 42 -23.51 16.14 -31.67
CA ARG A 42 -24.20 15.54 -30.52
C ARG A 42 -23.56 14.23 -30.08
N ARG A 43 -23.14 13.37 -31.01
CA ARG A 43 -22.45 12.11 -30.69
C ARG A 43 -21.09 12.38 -30.04
N MET A 44 -20.30 13.31 -30.58
CA MET A 44 -19.00 13.71 -29.99
C MET A 44 -19.16 14.32 -28.59
N ALA A 45 -20.17 15.16 -28.40
CA ALA A 45 -20.51 15.70 -27.08
C ALA A 45 -20.87 14.59 -26.07
N ARG A 46 -21.57 13.55 -26.50
CA ARG A 46 -21.84 12.37 -25.65
C ARG A 46 -20.58 11.57 -25.33
N THR A 47 -19.66 11.44 -26.29
CA THR A 47 -18.38 10.75 -26.07
C THR A 47 -17.55 11.46 -25.01
N ILE A 48 -17.38 12.78 -25.10
CA ILE A 48 -16.61 13.52 -24.09
C ILE A 48 -17.27 13.44 -22.71
N ALA A 49 -18.61 13.53 -22.63
CA ALA A 49 -19.33 13.34 -21.37
C ALA A 49 -19.10 11.95 -20.76
N LEU A 50 -19.09 10.89 -21.57
CA LEU A 50 -18.78 9.53 -21.10
C LEU A 50 -17.32 9.41 -20.63
N MET A 51 -16.39 10.05 -21.33
CA MET A 51 -14.97 10.03 -20.96
C MET A 51 -14.72 10.78 -19.65
N GLU A 52 -15.42 11.89 -19.42
CA GLU A 52 -15.41 12.61 -18.15
C GLU A 52 -15.88 11.71 -16.99
N SER A 53 -17.02 11.04 -17.13
CA SER A 53 -17.49 10.08 -16.12
C SER A 53 -16.51 8.92 -15.91
N THR A 54 -15.80 8.50 -16.95
CA THR A 54 -14.78 7.44 -16.84
C THR A 54 -13.55 7.92 -16.08
N ASP A 55 -13.06 9.13 -16.36
CA ASP A 55 -11.95 9.76 -15.64
C ASP A 55 -12.28 9.92 -14.14
N GLU A 56 -13.51 10.31 -13.80
CA GLU A 56 -13.98 10.38 -12.41
C GLU A 56 -13.94 9.02 -11.71
N LEU A 57 -14.40 7.95 -12.37
CA LEU A 57 -14.36 6.59 -11.82
C LEU A 57 -12.92 6.12 -11.59
N PHE A 58 -11.99 6.42 -12.50
CA PHE A 58 -10.57 6.12 -12.30
C PHE A 58 -9.98 6.88 -11.11
N LEU A 59 -10.36 8.15 -10.93
CA LEU A 59 -9.91 8.93 -9.78
C LEU A 59 -10.43 8.35 -8.46
N LEU A 60 -11.70 7.94 -8.40
CA LEU A 60 -12.29 7.30 -7.23
C LEU A 60 -11.56 5.99 -6.89
N ALA A 61 -11.38 5.10 -7.87
CA ALA A 61 -10.68 3.84 -7.67
C ALA A 61 -9.23 4.07 -7.21
N LYS A 62 -8.53 5.04 -7.79
CA LYS A 62 -7.17 5.42 -7.38
C LYS A 62 -7.14 5.95 -5.95
N ASN A 63 -8.11 6.78 -5.56
CA ASN A 63 -8.19 7.32 -4.20
C ASN A 63 -8.47 6.22 -3.18
N GLU A 64 -9.33 5.26 -3.48
CA GLU A 64 -9.59 4.10 -2.61
C GLU A 64 -8.35 3.20 -2.46
N LEU A 65 -7.64 2.96 -3.56
CA LEU A 65 -6.38 2.22 -3.55
C LEU A 65 -5.30 2.95 -2.75
N ASN A 66 -5.19 4.27 -2.91
CA ASN A 66 -4.25 5.09 -2.14
C ASN A 66 -4.55 5.04 -0.65
N LYS A 67 -5.82 5.17 -0.23
CA LYS A 67 -6.21 5.03 1.18
C LYS A 67 -5.84 3.66 1.74
N SER A 68 -6.04 2.60 0.95
CA SER A 68 -5.67 1.24 1.34
C SER A 68 -4.15 1.09 1.49
N ASN A 69 -3.39 1.66 0.56
CA ASN A 69 -1.94 1.69 0.64
C ASN A 69 -1.45 2.52 1.83
N GLU A 70 -2.00 3.71 2.08
CA GLU A 70 -1.65 4.54 3.24
C GLU A 70 -1.81 3.79 4.55
N LYS A 71 -2.91 3.04 4.70
CA LYS A 71 -3.12 2.18 5.86
C LYS A 71 -2.01 1.13 5.97
N ILE A 72 -1.71 0.39 4.90
CA ILE A 72 -0.63 -0.62 4.91
C ILE A 72 0.72 0.01 5.25
N GLU A 73 1.03 1.16 4.65
CA GLU A 73 2.28 1.91 4.87
C GLU A 73 2.40 2.37 6.33
N GLN A 74 1.31 2.80 6.97
CA GLN A 74 1.32 3.12 8.40
C GLN A 74 1.72 1.91 9.26
N TRP A 75 1.05 0.76 9.07
CA TRP A 75 1.39 -0.48 9.78
C TRP A 75 2.83 -0.90 9.52
N ALA A 76 3.29 -0.81 8.28
CA ALA A 76 4.65 -1.16 7.91
C ALA A 76 5.68 -0.24 8.59
N THR A 77 5.43 1.07 8.61
CA THR A 77 6.31 2.08 9.21
C THR A 77 6.50 1.84 10.71
N TYR A 78 5.42 1.56 11.46
CA TYR A 78 5.55 1.23 12.88
C TYR A 78 6.28 -0.11 13.10
N SER A 79 5.99 -1.11 12.27
CA SER A 79 6.66 -2.41 12.38
C SER A 79 8.16 -2.29 12.15
N ILE A 80 8.57 -1.52 11.13
CA ILE A 80 9.97 -1.27 10.78
C ILE A 80 10.67 -0.49 11.89
N SER A 81 10.07 0.58 12.40
CA SER A 81 10.69 1.39 13.45
C SER A 81 10.85 0.60 14.75
N MET A 82 9.85 -0.20 15.13
CA MET A 82 9.94 -1.10 16.29
C MET A 82 10.98 -2.20 16.08
N CYS A 83 11.06 -2.76 14.87
CA CYS A 83 12.07 -3.76 14.54
C CYS A 83 13.49 -3.18 14.59
N HIS A 84 13.68 -1.94 14.13
CA HIS A 84 14.97 -1.25 14.19
C HIS A 84 15.42 -0.96 15.63
N LYS A 85 14.48 -0.64 16.54
CA LYS A 85 14.77 -0.51 17.97
C LYS A 85 15.32 -1.82 18.56
N ILE A 86 14.67 -2.95 18.29
CA ILE A 86 15.09 -4.27 18.77
C ILE A 86 16.38 -4.76 18.10
N ASN A 87 16.51 -4.54 16.80
CA ASN A 87 17.66 -4.94 16.01
C ASN A 87 18.19 -3.74 15.23
N PRO A 88 19.16 -2.98 15.79
CA PRO A 88 19.75 -1.82 15.14
C PRO A 88 20.43 -2.13 13.79
N SER A 89 20.71 -3.40 13.49
CA SER A 89 21.26 -3.81 12.19
C SER A 89 20.20 -3.93 11.10
N TYR A 90 18.91 -3.84 11.44
CA TYR A 90 17.80 -3.86 10.48
C TYR A 90 17.74 -2.54 9.69
N ASP A 91 17.72 -2.63 8.36
CA ASP A 91 17.65 -1.46 7.49
C ASP A 91 16.23 -0.89 7.41
N GLU A 92 16.01 0.30 7.98
CA GLU A 92 14.71 0.99 7.95
C GLU A 92 14.23 1.33 6.53
N LYS A 93 15.13 1.38 5.55
CA LYS A 93 14.77 1.73 4.16
C LYS A 93 14.37 0.51 3.33
N ILE A 94 14.44 -0.69 3.89
CA ILE A 94 14.14 -1.91 3.15
C ILE A 94 12.63 -2.01 2.86
N LYS A 95 12.30 -2.36 1.60
CA LYS A 95 10.92 -2.76 1.24
C LYS A 95 10.70 -4.20 1.62
N ASP A 96 10.32 -4.42 2.88
CA ASP A 96 10.11 -5.73 3.46
C ASP A 96 8.87 -6.44 2.87
N LYS A 97 9.08 -7.22 1.82
CA LYS A 97 8.01 -7.92 1.11
C LYS A 97 7.22 -8.89 2.00
N ILE A 98 7.86 -9.49 3.00
CA ILE A 98 7.21 -10.43 3.92
C ILE A 98 6.23 -9.66 4.79
N LEU A 99 6.67 -8.53 5.37
CA LEU A 99 5.83 -7.63 6.15
C LEU A 99 4.61 -7.16 5.34
N TYR A 100 4.82 -6.63 4.13
CA TYR A 100 3.72 -6.18 3.27
C TYR A 100 2.75 -7.32 2.94
N HIS A 101 3.25 -8.52 2.68
CA HIS A 101 2.39 -9.67 2.42
C HIS A 101 1.54 -10.04 3.63
N ILE A 102 2.14 -10.14 4.82
CA ILE A 102 1.41 -10.48 6.05
C ILE A 102 0.37 -9.40 6.37
N ILE A 103 0.72 -8.10 6.34
CA ILE A 103 -0.25 -7.02 6.61
C ILE A 103 -1.44 -7.13 5.66
N ASN A 104 -1.21 -7.41 4.37
CA ASN A 104 -2.28 -7.58 3.38
C ASN A 104 -3.22 -8.74 3.71
N VAL A 105 -2.70 -9.88 4.18
CA VAL A 105 -3.52 -11.04 4.59
C VAL A 105 -4.49 -10.67 5.73
N TYR A 106 -4.08 -9.76 6.60
CA TYR A 106 -4.89 -9.27 7.72
C TYR A 106 -5.63 -7.95 7.45
N PHE A 107 -5.54 -7.38 6.24
CA PHE A 107 -5.98 -6.01 5.97
C PHE A 107 -7.42 -5.70 6.42
N ASP A 108 -8.34 -6.64 6.20
CA ASP A 108 -9.76 -6.51 6.55
C ASP A 108 -10.03 -6.41 8.06
N VAL A 109 -9.12 -6.89 8.90
CA VAL A 109 -9.28 -6.88 10.36
C VAL A 109 -8.52 -5.74 11.04
N LEU A 110 -7.72 -4.98 10.28
CA LEU A 110 -6.99 -3.82 10.79
C LEU A 110 -7.96 -2.63 10.88
N THR A 111 -8.00 -1.97 12.03
CA THR A 111 -8.88 -0.82 12.29
C THR A 111 -8.08 0.33 12.87
N ASP A 112 -8.61 1.55 12.82
CA ASP A 112 -7.96 2.76 13.37
C ASP A 112 -7.67 2.61 14.88
N GLN A 113 -8.60 2.00 15.63
CA GLN A 113 -8.38 1.68 17.05
C GLN A 113 -7.25 0.66 17.30
N LEU A 114 -6.95 -0.18 16.30
CA LEU A 114 -5.94 -1.22 16.43
C LEU A 114 -4.56 -0.66 16.08
N ILE A 115 -4.47 0.27 15.12
CA ILE A 115 -3.21 0.95 14.80
C ILE A 115 -2.77 1.85 15.97
N GLU A 116 -3.67 2.51 16.67
CA GLU A 116 -3.33 3.29 17.89
C GLU A 116 -2.66 2.39 18.94
N LYS A 117 -3.27 1.23 19.22
CA LYS A 117 -2.70 0.22 20.12
C LYS A 117 -1.40 -0.39 19.61
N TYR A 118 -1.24 -0.46 18.30
CA TYR A 118 -0.03 -0.97 17.68
C TYR A 118 1.10 0.04 17.81
N ALA A 119 0.84 1.32 17.59
CA ALA A 119 1.82 2.40 17.70
C ALA A 119 2.39 2.51 19.12
N THR A 120 1.56 2.34 20.15
CA THR A 120 1.99 2.39 21.56
C THR A 120 2.43 1.02 22.10
N TYR A 121 2.46 -0.04 21.27
CA TYR A 121 2.63 -1.41 21.75
C TYR A 121 3.90 -1.63 22.61
N PHE A 122 5.01 -1.00 22.24
CA PHE A 122 6.26 -1.05 23.01
C PHE A 122 6.35 0.03 24.09
N GLU A 123 5.67 1.16 23.93
CA GLU A 123 5.66 2.24 24.92
C GLU A 123 4.83 1.86 26.15
N ASP A 124 3.74 1.13 25.95
CA ASP A 124 2.85 0.66 27.01
C ASP A 124 3.45 -0.51 27.82
N ASN A 125 4.58 -1.08 27.39
CA ASN A 125 5.18 -2.27 28.01
C ASN A 125 6.70 -2.11 28.12
N GLU A 126 7.16 -1.60 29.27
CA GLU A 126 8.57 -1.25 29.53
C GLU A 126 9.56 -2.41 29.31
N ASP A 127 9.10 -3.67 29.38
CA ASP A 127 9.96 -4.86 29.22
C ASP A 127 9.90 -5.51 27.83
N TYR A 128 9.03 -5.07 26.91
CA TYR A 128 8.82 -5.78 25.65
C TYR A 128 10.00 -5.70 24.70
N GLU A 129 10.68 -4.56 24.66
CA GLU A 129 11.89 -4.41 23.85
C GLU A 129 12.95 -5.43 24.28
N GLN A 130 13.23 -5.51 25.58
CA GLN A 130 14.19 -6.48 26.12
C GLN A 130 13.70 -7.92 25.92
N TYR A 131 12.45 -8.21 26.27
CA TYR A 131 11.85 -9.54 26.15
C TYR A 131 11.94 -10.10 24.73
N PHE A 132 11.56 -9.31 23.72
CA PHE A 132 11.62 -9.75 22.33
C PHE A 132 13.06 -9.79 21.81
N THR A 133 13.95 -8.88 22.25
CA THR A 133 15.37 -8.95 21.90
C THR A 133 15.99 -10.28 22.34
N GLU A 134 15.75 -10.71 23.58
CA GLU A 134 16.25 -11.97 24.13
C GLU A 134 15.67 -13.19 23.39
N ARG A 135 14.35 -13.20 23.17
CA ARG A 135 13.64 -14.32 22.51
C ARG A 135 14.00 -14.46 21.04
N LEU A 136 14.14 -13.36 20.31
CA LEU A 136 14.46 -13.37 18.87
C LEU A 136 15.92 -13.77 18.62
N SER A 137 16.82 -13.43 19.54
CA SER A 137 18.23 -13.85 19.52
C SER A 137 18.42 -15.33 19.86
N SER A 138 17.40 -15.99 20.41
CA SER A 138 17.49 -17.39 20.81
C SER A 138 17.33 -18.37 19.64
N ASP A 139 18.06 -19.49 19.72
CA ASP A 139 18.12 -20.56 18.70
C ASP A 139 16.85 -21.40 18.58
N TYR A 140 15.80 -21.15 19.38
CA TYR A 140 14.57 -21.96 19.43
C TYR A 140 13.64 -21.85 18.20
N ILE A 141 13.95 -21.01 17.22
CA ILE A 141 13.07 -20.68 16.08
C ILE A 141 13.87 -20.91 14.79
N SER A 142 13.44 -21.89 14.00
CA SER A 142 14.05 -22.25 12.72
C SER A 142 13.61 -21.33 11.56
N GLY A 143 12.50 -20.60 11.71
CA GLY A 143 11.93 -19.63 10.77
C GLY A 143 12.77 -18.36 10.58
N PHE A 144 13.98 -18.52 10.04
CA PHE A 144 14.99 -17.47 9.86
C PHE A 144 14.49 -16.25 9.08
N TYR A 145 13.59 -16.46 8.11
CA TYR A 145 13.15 -15.41 7.20
C TYR A 145 12.14 -14.42 7.84
N ILE A 146 11.24 -14.90 8.70
CA ILE A 146 10.28 -14.02 9.41
C ILE A 146 11.00 -13.21 10.49
N LYS A 147 11.97 -13.83 11.19
CA LYS A 147 12.82 -13.15 12.19
C LYS A 147 13.63 -11.99 11.60
N GLN A 148 14.07 -12.12 10.36
CA GLN A 148 14.81 -11.08 9.65
C GLN A 148 13.92 -9.96 9.10
N SER A 149 12.61 -10.15 9.17
CA SER A 149 11.60 -9.24 8.67
C SER A 149 10.98 -8.48 9.83
N ALA A 150 10.65 -7.22 9.63
CA ALA A 150 9.84 -6.45 10.56
C ALA A 150 8.42 -7.03 10.71
N ALA A 151 8.03 -8.00 9.86
CA ALA A 151 6.83 -8.80 10.01
C ALA A 151 6.72 -9.50 11.37
N ILE A 152 7.84 -9.85 12.00
CA ILE A 152 7.81 -10.52 13.31
C ILE A 152 7.11 -9.65 14.35
N ILE A 153 7.33 -8.33 14.36
CA ILE A 153 6.70 -7.40 15.30
C ILE A 153 5.18 -7.40 15.12
N PHE A 154 4.74 -7.30 13.87
CA PHE A 154 3.33 -7.37 13.52
C PHE A 154 2.70 -8.70 13.95
N CYS A 155 3.41 -9.82 13.72
CA CYS A 155 2.95 -11.15 14.09
C CYS A 155 2.80 -11.31 15.61
N LEU A 156 3.77 -10.82 16.39
CA LEU A 156 3.73 -10.88 17.85
C LEU A 156 2.52 -10.11 18.39
N PHE A 157 2.29 -8.89 17.90
CA PHE A 157 1.13 -8.09 18.27
C PHE A 157 -0.19 -8.77 17.91
N MET A 158 -0.32 -9.31 16.69
CA MET A 158 -1.54 -10.00 16.25
C MET A 158 -1.79 -11.30 17.02
N ALA A 159 -0.72 -12.06 17.29
CA ALA A 159 -0.77 -13.24 18.16
C ALA A 159 -1.18 -12.88 19.59
N GLU A 160 -0.83 -11.68 20.08
CA GLU A 160 -1.25 -11.22 21.39
C GLU A 160 -2.72 -10.78 21.43
N LYS A 161 -3.08 -9.78 20.62
CA LYS A 161 -4.37 -9.07 20.70
C LYS A 161 -5.49 -9.74 19.91
N ARG A 162 -5.17 -10.57 18.92
CA ARG A 162 -6.12 -11.20 17.98
C ARG A 162 -5.76 -12.66 17.67
N THR A 163 -5.37 -13.44 18.70
CA THR A 163 -4.84 -14.81 18.55
C THR A 163 -5.66 -15.73 17.63
N GLN A 164 -6.98 -15.78 17.80
CA GLN A 164 -7.84 -16.68 17.01
C GLN A 164 -7.82 -16.31 15.52
N ILE A 165 -7.89 -15.01 15.21
CA ILE A 165 -7.84 -14.51 13.84
C ILE A 165 -6.45 -14.78 13.25
N PHE A 166 -5.39 -14.52 14.02
CA PHE A 166 -4.01 -14.77 13.64
C PHE A 166 -3.77 -16.24 13.27
N LYS A 167 -4.19 -17.19 14.11
CA LYS A 167 -4.07 -18.63 13.79
C LYS A 167 -4.89 -19.00 12.53
N SER A 168 -6.10 -18.46 12.38
CA SER A 168 -7.00 -18.84 11.28
C SER A 168 -6.59 -18.36 9.90
N LYS A 169 -5.90 -17.22 9.79
CA LYS A 169 -5.52 -16.59 8.52
C LYS A 169 -4.01 -16.69 8.23
N TRP A 170 -3.27 -17.48 9.01
CA TRP A 170 -1.82 -17.57 8.85
C TRP A 170 -1.43 -18.04 7.44
N PRO A 171 -0.61 -17.28 6.70
CA PRO A 171 -0.34 -17.57 5.27
C PRO A 171 0.85 -18.51 5.04
N PHE A 172 1.62 -18.86 6.07
CA PHE A 172 2.84 -19.67 5.97
C PHE A 172 2.68 -21.04 6.64
N SER A 173 3.80 -21.73 6.89
CA SER A 173 3.79 -23.06 7.48
C SER A 173 3.27 -23.03 8.92
N GLU A 174 2.66 -24.14 9.34
CA GLU A 174 2.23 -24.33 10.73
C GLU A 174 3.42 -24.32 11.70
N ASN A 175 4.61 -24.73 11.24
CA ASN A 175 5.83 -24.63 12.04
C ASN A 175 6.18 -23.18 12.35
N ASP A 176 6.14 -22.29 11.36
CA ASP A 176 6.39 -20.85 11.56
C ASP A 176 5.38 -20.24 12.53
N LEU A 177 4.10 -20.65 12.42
CA LEU A 177 3.06 -20.21 13.35
C LEU A 177 3.36 -20.67 14.78
N ASN A 178 3.69 -21.95 14.97
CA ASN A 178 3.99 -22.53 16.27
C ASN A 178 5.20 -21.86 16.92
N GLU A 179 6.23 -21.52 16.14
CA GLU A 179 7.39 -20.78 16.63
C GLU A 179 7.00 -19.39 17.15
N ILE A 180 6.18 -18.64 16.41
CA ILE A 180 5.69 -17.32 16.86
C ILE A 180 4.85 -17.44 18.13
N MET A 181 3.98 -18.45 18.19
CA MET A 181 3.14 -18.71 19.36
C MET A 181 3.98 -19.09 20.59
N LEU A 182 5.06 -19.85 20.39
CA LEU A 182 6.02 -20.21 21.42
C LEU A 182 6.79 -18.99 21.94
N ILE A 183 7.20 -18.07 21.05
CA ILE A 183 7.80 -16.78 21.45
C ILE A 183 6.87 -16.03 22.39
N MET A 184 5.57 -15.97 22.07
CA MET A 184 4.55 -15.32 22.89
C MET A 184 4.19 -16.06 24.19
N GLY A 185 4.73 -17.26 24.42
CA GLY A 185 4.39 -18.09 25.58
C GLY A 185 2.96 -18.63 25.56
N LYS A 186 2.34 -18.72 24.38
CA LYS A 186 0.96 -19.18 24.19
C LYS A 186 0.97 -20.51 23.43
N GLN A 187 0.60 -21.62 24.08
CA GLN A 187 0.32 -22.90 23.41
C GLN A 187 -1.12 -22.92 22.90
#